data_AF-A0A7X5LPK2-F1
#
_entry.id   AF-A0A7X5LPK2-F1
#
_cell.length_a   1.000
_cell.length_b   1.000
_cell.length_c   1.000
_cell.angle_alpha   90.00
_cell.angle_beta   90.00
_cell.angle_gamma   90.00
#
_symmetry.space_group_name_H-M   'P 1'
#
loop_
_entity.id
_entity.type
_entity.pdbx_description
1 polymer ?
#
loop_
_entity_poly.entity_id
_entity_poly.type
_entity_poly.pdbx_seq_one_letter_code
_entity_poly.pdbx_strand_id
1 'polypeptide(L)'
;MPIITDTFIQKLKKQAKAKCKATPLSLTQIQDEMAREYGYLNWRTLITFKNRGAVRIDDAESWFRQKYSDSSNRSRIYPAIEEPSEIFEIIASEFDFGLEFHQGGRMAELAESLALECCWICEEEIDRHAQGEAL
;
A
#
# COMPACT_ATOMS: atom_id res chain seq x y z
N MET A 1 -15.31 12.63 6.94
CA MET A 1 -13.84 12.77 6.84
C MET A 1 -13.47 14.24 6.66
N PRO A 2 -12.37 14.74 7.27
CA PRO A 2 -11.94 16.12 7.06
C PRO A 2 -11.49 16.30 5.61
N ILE A 3 -12.05 17.31 4.95
CA ILE A 3 -11.64 17.69 3.60
C ILE A 3 -10.17 18.13 3.67
N ILE A 4 -9.29 17.46 2.91
CA ILE A 4 -7.91 17.91 2.76
C ILE A 4 -7.94 19.22 1.97
N THR A 5 -7.83 20.31 2.71
CA THR A 5 -7.74 21.66 2.14
C THR A 5 -6.28 22.04 1.96
N ASP A 6 -6.02 22.98 1.04
CA ASP A 6 -4.67 23.54 0.88
C ASP A 6 -4.15 24.15 2.19
N THR A 7 -5.04 24.77 2.96
CA THR A 7 -4.72 25.33 4.29
C THR A 7 -4.26 24.24 5.26
N PHE A 8 -4.91 23.08 5.24
CA PHE A 8 -4.51 21.94 6.05
C PHE A 8 -3.13 21.40 5.63
N ILE A 9 -2.89 21.21 4.33
CA ILE A 9 -1.57 20.80 3.82
C ILE A 9 -0.47 21.80 4.20
N GLN A 10 -0.73 23.11 4.14
CA GLN A 10 0.23 24.13 4.56
C GLN A 10 0.52 24.08 6.06
N LYS A 11 -0.48 23.79 6.90
CA LYS A 11 -0.26 23.55 8.33
C LYS A 11 0.62 22.33 8.56
N LEU A 12 0.35 21.21 7.89
CA LEU A 12 1.17 20.00 7.99
C LEU A 12 2.62 20.24 7.51
N LYS A 13 2.82 20.98 6.41
CA LYS A 13 4.17 21.38 5.94
C LYS A 13 4.94 22.16 6.99
N LYS A 14 4.28 23.10 7.69
CA LYS A 14 4.90 23.87 8.77
C LYS A 14 5.27 22.98 9.96
N GLN A 15 4.38 22.07 10.35
CA GLN A 15 4.63 21.11 11.42
C GLN A 15 5.79 20.16 11.08
N ALA A 16 5.83 19.60 9.87
CA ALA A 16 6.92 18.74 9.42
C ALA A 16 8.27 19.45 9.48
N LYS A 17 8.34 20.70 9.03
CA LYS A 17 9.56 21.53 9.13
C LYS A 17 9.97 21.81 10.58
N ALA A 18 9.02 21.97 11.49
CA ALA A 18 9.32 22.16 12.91
C ALA A 18 9.85 20.86 13.54
N LYS A 19 9.19 19.72 13.29
CA LYS A 19 9.62 18.39 13.74
C LYS A 19 11.02 18.05 13.21
N CYS A 20 11.31 18.35 11.95
CA CYS A 20 12.63 18.09 11.32
C CYS A 20 13.79 18.79 12.03
N LYS A 21 13.54 19.93 12.70
CA LYS A 21 14.58 20.60 13.50
C LYS A 21 14.81 19.94 14.86
N ALA A 22 13.86 19.14 15.33
CA ALA A 22 13.87 18.50 16.65
C ALA A 22 14.23 17.01 16.59
N THR A 23 14.32 16.42 15.39
CA THR A 23 14.58 14.99 15.17
C THR A 23 15.71 14.78 14.17
N PRO A 24 16.45 13.65 14.24
CA PRO A 24 17.46 13.30 13.23
C PRO A 24 16.85 12.85 11.89
N LEU A 25 15.52 12.69 11.83
CA LEU A 25 14.81 12.27 10.63
C LEU A 25 14.84 13.37 9.55
N SER A 26 14.93 12.92 8.30
CA SER A 26 14.79 13.80 7.15
C SER A 26 13.37 14.37 7.05
N LEU A 27 13.24 15.53 6.38
CA LEU A 27 11.94 16.16 6.16
C LEU A 27 10.95 15.22 5.45
N THR A 28 11.43 14.42 4.50
CA THR A 28 10.63 13.46 3.74
C THR A 28 10.10 12.36 4.65
N GLN A 29 10.94 11.77 5.50
CA GLN A 29 10.52 10.74 6.45
C GLN A 29 9.42 11.23 7.40
N ILE A 30 9.57 12.45 7.92
CA ILE A 30 8.57 13.07 8.81
C ILE A 30 7.27 13.35 8.06
N GLN A 31 7.38 13.82 6.82
CA GLN A 31 6.22 14.05 5.97
C GLN A 31 5.46 12.75 5.68
N ASP A 32 6.17 11.65 5.41
CA ASP A 32 5.57 10.35 5.21
C ASP A 32 4.95 9.79 6.50
N GLU A 33 5.59 9.95 7.66
CA GLU A 33 4.98 9.66 8.97
C GLU A 33 3.69 10.45 9.19
N MET A 34 3.71 11.74 8.92
CA MET A 34 2.51 12.57 9.05
C MET A 34 1.42 12.12 8.08
N ALA A 35 1.75 11.76 6.84
CA ALA A 35 0.76 11.22 5.90
C ALA A 35 0.16 9.89 6.38
N ARG A 36 0.99 9.03 6.98
CA ARG A 36 0.57 7.77 7.60
C ARG A 36 -0.43 7.99 8.74
N GLU A 37 -0.23 9.00 9.58
CA GLU A 37 -1.19 9.35 10.66
C GLU A 37 -2.61 9.65 10.11
N TYR A 38 -2.73 10.04 8.84
CA TYR A 38 -4.01 10.30 8.16
C TYR A 38 -4.48 9.16 7.25
N GLY A 39 -3.83 7.99 7.28
CA GLY A 39 -4.24 6.81 6.51
C GLY A 39 -3.81 6.82 5.03
N TYR A 40 -2.82 7.63 4.69
CA TYR A 40 -2.26 7.71 3.34
C TYR A 40 -0.96 6.91 3.24
N LEU A 41 -0.67 6.38 2.05
CA LEU A 41 0.51 5.55 1.82
C LEU A 41 1.82 6.33 2.01
N ASN A 42 1.84 7.60 1.61
CA ASN A 42 2.98 8.51 1.78
C ASN A 42 2.56 9.98 1.58
N TRP A 43 3.47 10.91 1.84
CA TRP A 43 3.22 12.35 1.70
C TRP A 43 2.83 12.77 0.29
N ARG A 44 3.40 12.12 -0.73
CA ARG A 44 3.09 12.39 -2.13
C ARG A 44 1.61 12.08 -2.42
N THR A 45 1.07 10.98 -1.91
CA THR A 45 -0.37 10.66 -2.02
C THR A 45 -1.25 11.69 -1.31
N LEU A 46 -0.81 12.17 -0.14
CA LEU A 46 -1.55 13.18 0.63
C LEU A 46 -1.65 14.54 -0.08
N ILE A 47 -0.56 15.01 -0.73
CA ILE A 47 -0.48 16.37 -1.27
C ILE A 47 -0.79 16.50 -2.76
N THR A 48 -0.61 15.44 -3.55
CA THR A 48 -0.44 15.60 -5.01
C THR A 48 -1.76 15.48 -5.77
N PHE A 49 -2.76 14.75 -5.27
CA PHE A 49 -3.85 14.32 -6.13
C PHE A 49 -5.21 14.90 -5.78
N LYS A 50 -5.40 16.17 -6.17
CA LYS A 50 -6.75 16.74 -6.37
C LYS A 50 -7.51 16.06 -7.54
N ASN A 51 -6.82 15.40 -8.47
CA ASN A 51 -7.40 14.89 -9.74
C ASN A 51 -7.21 13.38 -10.03
N ARG A 52 -6.50 12.60 -9.20
CA ARG A 52 -6.38 11.12 -9.37
C ARG A 52 -6.52 10.32 -8.07
N GLY A 53 -7.02 10.96 -7.01
CA GLY A 53 -7.28 10.33 -5.71
C GLY A 53 -6.04 10.27 -4.83
N ALA A 54 -6.15 10.82 -3.63
CA ALA A 54 -5.21 10.52 -2.57
C ALA A 54 -5.43 9.04 -2.18
N VAL A 55 -4.48 8.17 -2.51
CA VAL A 55 -4.64 6.73 -2.31
C VAL A 55 -4.49 6.43 -0.83
N ARG A 56 -5.60 5.99 -0.22
CA ARG A 56 -5.60 5.50 1.15
C ARG A 56 -5.14 4.06 1.18
N ILE A 57 -4.67 3.64 2.34
CA ILE A 57 -4.28 2.25 2.60
C ILE A 57 -5.48 1.32 2.30
N ASP A 58 -6.65 1.62 2.85
CA ASP A 58 -7.87 0.83 2.67
C ASP A 58 -8.30 0.70 1.20
N ASP A 59 -8.08 1.74 0.39
CA ASP A 59 -8.42 1.76 -1.04
C ASP A 59 -7.47 0.88 -1.84
N ALA A 60 -6.16 0.99 -1.58
CA ALA A 60 -5.14 0.16 -2.21
C ALA A 60 -5.31 -1.33 -1.84
N GLU A 61 -5.59 -1.62 -0.58
CA GLU A 61 -5.86 -2.96 -0.09
C GLU A 61 -7.11 -3.57 -0.75
N SER A 62 -8.21 -2.82 -0.77
CA SER A 62 -9.46 -3.25 -1.39
C SER A 62 -9.31 -3.52 -2.88
N TRP A 63 -8.60 -2.63 -3.60
CA TRP A 63 -8.28 -2.83 -5.01
C TRP A 63 -7.42 -4.09 -5.22
N PHE A 64 -6.38 -4.27 -4.41
CA PHE A 64 -5.49 -5.43 -4.53
C PHE A 64 -6.28 -6.73 -4.31
N ARG A 65 -7.09 -6.83 -3.25
CA ARG A 65 -7.93 -8.01 -2.99
C ARG A 65 -8.94 -8.27 -4.11
N GLN A 66 -9.60 -7.24 -4.65
CA GLN A 66 -10.53 -7.43 -5.77
C GLN A 66 -9.87 -7.99 -7.02
N LYS A 67 -8.59 -7.66 -7.24
CA LYS A 67 -7.85 -8.12 -8.41
C LYS A 67 -7.22 -9.50 -8.15
N TYR A 68 -6.64 -9.72 -6.98
CA TYR A 68 -5.73 -10.83 -6.70
C TYR A 68 -6.21 -11.82 -5.62
N SER A 69 -7.37 -11.64 -4.98
CA SER A 69 -7.91 -12.66 -4.06
C SER A 69 -8.65 -13.79 -4.80
N ASP A 70 -8.31 -15.03 -4.43
CA ASP A 70 -8.43 -16.27 -5.20
C ASP A 70 -9.84 -16.82 -5.49
N SER A 71 -10.92 -16.09 -5.20
CA SER A 71 -12.28 -16.64 -5.34
C SER A 71 -13.03 -16.25 -6.62
N SER A 72 -12.57 -15.26 -7.41
CA SER A 72 -13.40 -14.69 -8.48
C SER A 72 -12.78 -14.58 -9.88
N ASN A 73 -11.49 -14.88 -10.08
CA ASN A 73 -10.84 -14.69 -11.38
C ASN A 73 -9.86 -15.80 -11.78
N ARG A 74 -10.38 -17.01 -12.01
CA ARG A 74 -9.62 -18.13 -12.62
C ARG A 74 -9.17 -17.88 -14.07
N SER A 75 -9.54 -16.74 -14.69
CA SER A 75 -9.29 -16.46 -16.11
C SER A 75 -8.22 -15.40 -16.38
N ARG A 76 -7.64 -14.80 -15.34
CA ARG A 76 -6.51 -13.87 -15.50
C ARG A 76 -5.24 -14.58 -15.07
N ILE A 77 -4.29 -14.67 -16.00
CA ILE A 77 -2.91 -15.06 -15.74
C ILE A 77 -2.34 -13.95 -14.87
N TYR A 78 -2.46 -14.09 -13.55
CA TYR A 78 -1.77 -13.20 -12.63
C TYR A 78 -0.32 -13.69 -12.49
N PRO A 79 0.64 -12.75 -12.34
CA PRO A 79 2.01 -13.14 -11.99
C PRO A 79 1.96 -13.95 -10.69
N ALA A 80 2.76 -15.02 -10.62
CA ALA A 80 3.03 -15.67 -9.35
C ALA A 80 3.71 -14.60 -8.47
N ILE A 81 3.07 -14.28 -7.34
CA ILE A 81 3.60 -13.32 -6.38
C ILE A 81 4.32 -14.14 -5.32
N GLU A 82 5.64 -14.11 -5.33
CA GLU A 82 6.51 -14.84 -4.41
C GLU A 82 7.01 -13.94 -3.28
N GLU A 83 7.16 -12.63 -3.55
CA GLU A 83 7.75 -11.68 -2.59
C GLU A 83 6.88 -10.43 -2.34
N PRO A 84 6.95 -9.83 -1.14
CA PRO A 84 6.33 -8.53 -0.85
C PRO A 84 6.76 -7.41 -1.80
N SER A 85 7.99 -7.47 -2.32
CA SER A 85 8.53 -6.52 -3.31
C SER A 85 7.71 -6.49 -4.59
N GLU A 86 7.18 -7.63 -5.04
CA GLU A 86 6.37 -7.74 -6.24
C GLU A 86 4.98 -7.15 -6.04
N ILE A 87 4.34 -7.40 -4.89
CA ILE A 87 3.08 -6.74 -4.50
C ILE A 87 3.26 -5.22 -4.50
N PHE A 88 4.37 -4.76 -3.93
CA PHE A 88 4.70 -3.36 -3.90
C PHE A 88 4.84 -2.78 -5.31
N GLU A 89 5.57 -3.42 -6.22
CA GLU A 89 5.73 -2.95 -7.60
C GLU A 89 4.40 -2.87 -8.34
N ILE A 90 3.51 -3.85 -8.13
CA ILE A 90 2.16 -3.86 -8.70
C ILE A 90 1.36 -2.64 -8.22
N ILE A 91 1.31 -2.42 -6.91
CA ILE A 91 0.61 -1.27 -6.33
C ILE A 91 1.30 0.04 -6.79
N ALA A 92 2.64 0.07 -6.91
CA ALA A 92 3.42 1.24 -7.30
C ALA A 92 3.07 1.70 -8.70
N SER A 93 2.96 0.73 -9.60
CA SER A 93 2.66 0.90 -11.01
C SER A 93 1.21 1.35 -11.21
N GLU A 94 0.24 0.68 -10.56
CA GLU A 94 -1.18 1.00 -10.71
C GLU A 94 -1.48 2.45 -10.27
N PHE A 95 -0.91 2.87 -9.15
CA PHE A 95 -1.17 4.18 -8.59
C PHE A 95 -0.12 5.24 -8.97
N ASP A 96 0.82 4.90 -9.86
CA ASP A 96 1.85 5.78 -10.43
C ASP A 96 2.63 6.57 -9.36
N PHE A 97 3.08 5.86 -8.31
CA PHE A 97 3.81 6.49 -7.21
C PHE A 97 5.26 6.84 -7.58
N GLY A 98 5.88 6.05 -8.47
CA GLY A 98 7.28 6.19 -8.88
C GLY A 98 8.26 6.06 -7.71
N LEU A 99 7.99 5.12 -6.79
CA LEU A 99 8.80 4.87 -5.59
C LEU A 99 9.48 3.50 -5.69
N GLU A 100 10.67 3.40 -5.11
CA GLU A 100 11.31 2.12 -4.83
C GLU A 100 10.77 1.52 -3.52
N PHE A 101 10.87 0.20 -3.35
CA PHE A 101 10.36 -0.52 -2.16
C PHE A 101 10.79 0.12 -0.85
N HIS A 102 12.07 0.43 -0.71
CA HIS A 102 12.66 1.04 0.50
C HIS A 102 12.18 2.47 0.76
N GLN A 103 11.69 3.14 -0.28
CA GLN A 103 11.13 4.50 -0.22
C GLN A 103 9.62 4.46 0.03
N GLY A 104 9.01 3.28 -0.11
CA GLY A 104 7.59 3.05 -0.07
C GLY A 104 6.92 3.17 1.29
N GLY A 105 7.70 3.10 2.38
CA GLY A 105 7.20 3.24 3.76
C GLY A 105 5.97 2.35 4.01
N ARG A 106 4.80 2.97 4.24
CA ARG A 106 3.55 2.24 4.53
C ARG A 106 3.09 1.34 3.40
N MET A 107 3.45 1.68 2.18
CA MET A 107 3.11 0.87 1.02
C MET A 107 3.94 -0.42 0.98
N ALA A 108 5.20 -0.37 1.41
CA ALA A 108 5.99 -1.58 1.62
C ALA A 108 5.42 -2.41 2.78
N GLU A 109 5.06 -1.77 3.90
CA GLU A 109 4.37 -2.44 5.03
C GLU A 109 3.02 -3.08 4.62
N LEU A 110 2.26 -2.41 3.74
CA LEU A 110 1.02 -2.94 3.16
C LEU A 110 1.32 -4.15 2.29
N ALA A 111 2.34 -4.07 1.44
CA ALA A 111 2.74 -5.17 0.58
C ALA A 111 3.23 -6.38 1.38
N GLU A 112 3.99 -6.17 2.46
CA GLU A 112 4.38 -7.22 3.41
C GLU A 112 3.17 -7.84 4.10
N SER A 113 2.22 -7.02 4.56
CA SER A 113 1.00 -7.51 5.21
C SER A 113 0.16 -8.34 4.24
N LEU A 114 -0.02 -7.85 3.00
CA LEU A 114 -0.74 -8.56 1.94
C LEU A 114 -0.03 -9.86 1.56
N ALA A 115 1.31 -9.87 1.47
CA ALA A 115 2.07 -11.08 1.20
C ALA A 115 1.86 -12.12 2.32
N LEU A 116 1.99 -11.70 3.59
CA LEU A 116 1.78 -12.57 4.75
C LEU A 116 0.36 -13.14 4.83
N GLU A 117 -0.63 -12.35 4.46
CA GLU A 117 -2.03 -12.78 4.39
C GLU A 117 -2.32 -13.67 3.16
N CYS A 118 -1.66 -13.40 2.03
CA CYS A 118 -1.73 -14.19 0.81
C CYS A 118 -0.77 -15.40 0.81
N CYS A 119 -0.02 -15.67 1.89
CA CYS A 119 0.81 -16.88 2.07
C CYS A 119 0.01 -18.20 2.09
N TRP A 120 -1.23 -18.21 1.63
CA TRP A 120 -2.13 -19.37 1.64
C TRP A 120 -2.71 -19.60 0.26
N ILE A 121 -1.86 -20.04 -0.65
CA ILE A 121 -2.10 -21.34 -1.26
C ILE A 121 -0.74 -22.05 -1.37
N CYS A 122 -0.37 -22.82 -0.35
CA CYS A 122 0.62 -23.88 -0.55
C CYS A 122 0.05 -24.82 -1.62
N GLU A 123 0.84 -25.19 -2.63
CA GLU A 123 0.45 -26.21 -3.62
C GLU A 123 -0.11 -27.49 -2.94
N GLU A 124 0.30 -27.78 -1.70
CA GLU A 124 -0.21 -28.85 -0.85
C GLU A 124 -1.70 -28.73 -0.41
N GLU A 125 -2.31 -27.54 -0.43
CA GLU A 125 -3.75 -27.36 -0.14
C GLU A 125 -4.61 -27.42 -1.39
N ILE A 126 -4.07 -27.08 -2.57
CA ILE A 126 -4.74 -27.32 -3.86
C ILE A 126 -4.88 -28.82 -4.09
N ASP A 127 -3.83 -29.59 -3.81
CA ASP A 127 -3.84 -31.05 -4.03
C ASP A 127 -4.77 -31.78 -3.06
N ARG A 128 -4.84 -31.36 -1.79
CA ARG A 128 -5.81 -31.92 -0.81
C ARG A 128 -7.27 -31.66 -1.21
N HIS A 129 -7.57 -30.50 -1.80
CA HIS A 129 -8.90 -30.20 -2.32
C HIS A 129 -9.19 -30.86 -3.67
N ALA A 130 -8.18 -31.14 -4.49
CA ALA A 130 -8.32 -31.84 -5.77
C ALA A 130 -8.48 -33.37 -5.60
N GLN A 131 -7.95 -33.95 -4.53
CA GLN A 131 -7.97 -35.39 -4.28
C GLN A 131 -9.21 -35.92 -3.53
N GLY A 132 -10.12 -35.05 -3.08
CA GLY A 132 -11.43 -35.48 -2.59
C GLY A 132 -11.39 -36.43 -1.39
N GLU A 133 -10.61 -36.12 -0.36
CA GLU A 133 -10.77 -36.80 0.93
C GLU A 133 -11.96 -36.18 1.68
N ALA A 134 -13.13 -36.75 1.41
CA ALA A 134 -14.28 -36.68 2.29
C ALA A 134 -13.98 -37.50 3.56
N LEU A 135 -14.10 -36.86 4.74
CA LEU A 135 -14.36 -37.56 6.00
C LEU A 135 -15.84 -37.93 6.08
#